data_AF-A0A6V7M9R0-F1
#
_entry.id   AF-A0A6V7M9R0-F1
#
_cell.length_a   1.000
_cell.length_b   1.000
_cell.length_c   1.000
_cell.angle_alpha   90.00
_cell.angle_beta   90.00
_cell.angle_gamma   90.00
#
_symmetry.space_group_name_H-M   'P 1'
#
loop_
_entity.id
_entity.type
_entity.pdbx_description
1 polymer ?
#
loop_
_entity_poly.entity_id
_entity_poly.type
_entity_poly.pdbx_seq_one_letter_code
_entity_poly.pdbx_strand_id
1 'polypeptide(L)'
;VFAVRAGGVTGVLVKGPDQNVNFRMEDKGPVISIKFSPNMNILAIQRTTTSVEFINYGPTTGLDNVEYSQSCRGKNASIQGFVWTYSNEILVITDHGIELFS
;
A
#
# COMPACT_ATOMS: atom_id res chain seq x y z
N VAL A 1 -12.74 -4.92 -3.18
CA VAL A 1 -12.60 -5.59 -1.85
C VAL A 1 -11.26 -6.28 -1.79
N PHE A 2 -10.49 -6.09 -0.71
CA PHE A 2 -9.25 -6.81 -0.44
C PHE A 2 -9.51 -7.96 0.56
N ALA A 3 -9.00 -9.14 0.27
CA ALA A 3 -8.91 -10.25 1.21
C ALA A 3 -7.44 -10.63 1.37
N VAL A 4 -6.94 -10.56 2.59
CA VAL A 4 -5.54 -10.84 2.95
C VAL A 4 -5.53 -12.10 3.81
N ARG A 5 -4.76 -13.12 3.39
CA ARG A 5 -4.58 -14.38 4.15
C ARG A 5 -3.12 -14.53 4.54
N ALA A 6 -2.84 -14.62 5.84
CA ALA A 6 -1.51 -14.84 6.38
C ALA A 6 -1.27 -16.35 6.64
N GLY A 7 0.00 -16.79 6.53
CA GLY A 7 0.38 -18.21 6.62
C GLY A 7 1.65 -18.53 5.83
N GLY A 8 2.76 -17.83 6.13
CA GLY A 8 4.08 -18.02 5.51
C GLY A 8 4.28 -17.18 4.23
N VAL A 9 3.30 -17.13 3.34
CA VAL A 9 3.23 -16.18 2.22
C VAL A 9 1.89 -15.47 2.29
N THR A 10 1.90 -14.14 2.23
CA THR A 10 0.64 -13.38 2.31
C THR A 10 -0.05 -13.39 0.95
N GLY A 11 -1.18 -14.09 0.86
CA GLY A 11 -2.02 -14.10 -0.33
C GLY A 11 -2.98 -12.92 -0.30
N VAL A 12 -2.97 -12.09 -1.34
CA VAL A 12 -3.88 -10.95 -1.50
C VAL A 12 -4.79 -11.19 -2.68
N LEU A 13 -6.10 -11.13 -2.44
CA LEU A 13 -7.14 -11.13 -3.47
C LEU A 13 -7.81 -9.76 -3.49
N VAL A 14 -7.76 -9.10 -4.64
CA VAL A 14 -8.45 -7.85 -4.93
C VAL A 14 -9.60 -8.17 -5.86
N LYS A 15 -10.83 -7.95 -5.39
CA LYS A 15 -12.03 -8.03 -6.22
C LYS A 15 -12.45 -6.64 -6.66
N GLY A 16 -12.31 -6.35 -7.94
CA GLY A 16 -12.87 -5.18 -8.61
C GLY A 16 -14.14 -5.54 -9.39
N PRO A 17 -14.90 -4.54 -9.87
CA PRO A 17 -16.09 -4.77 -10.70
C PRO A 17 -15.74 -5.43 -12.04
N ASP A 18 -14.62 -5.04 -12.66
CA ASP A 18 -14.22 -5.52 -13.99
C ASP A 18 -13.16 -6.63 -13.93
N GLN A 19 -12.30 -6.60 -12.89
CA GLN A 19 -11.17 -7.51 -12.78
C GLN A 19 -10.93 -7.97 -11.34
N ASN A 20 -10.62 -9.25 -11.20
CA ASN A 20 -10.05 -9.80 -9.98
C ASN A 20 -8.54 -9.93 -10.15
N VAL A 21 -7.79 -9.49 -9.14
CA VAL A 21 -6.33 -9.60 -9.10
C VAL A 21 -5.94 -10.45 -7.90
N ASN A 22 -5.11 -11.46 -8.11
CA ASN A 22 -4.53 -12.29 -7.08
C ASN A 22 -3.00 -12.22 -7.14
N PHE A 23 -2.37 -11.90 -6.01
CA PHE A 23 -0.91 -11.92 -5.91
C PHE A 23 -0.47 -12.40 -4.54
N ARG A 24 0.83 -12.68 -4.44
CA ARG A 24 1.50 -13.05 -3.20
C ARG A 24 2.49 -11.97 -2.85
N MET A 25 2.60 -11.66 -1.57
CA MET A 25 3.63 -10.78 -1.04
C MET A 25 4.30 -11.44 0.16
N GLU A 26 5.52 -11.00 0.46
CA GLU A 26 6.24 -11.44 1.64
C GLU A 26 5.41 -11.14 2.91
N ASP A 27 5.40 -12.09 3.84
CA ASP A 27 4.76 -11.91 5.13
C ASP A 27 5.67 -11.09 6.06
N LYS A 28 5.49 -9.78 6.02
CA LYS A 28 6.19 -8.81 6.90
C LYS A 28 5.35 -8.42 8.12
N GLY A 29 4.41 -9.27 8.52
CA GLY A 29 3.51 -9.01 9.64
C GLY A 29 2.19 -8.34 9.26
N PRO A 30 1.47 -7.77 10.25
CA PRO A 30 0.12 -7.25 10.05
C PRO A 30 0.03 -6.13 9.01
N VAL A 31 -1.11 -6.08 8.31
CA VAL A 31 -1.45 -5.00 7.37
C VAL A 31 -2.55 -4.16 8.00
N ILE A 32 -2.26 -2.88 8.23
CA ILE A 32 -3.22 -1.88 8.74
C ILE A 32 -4.11 -1.38 7.59
N SER A 33 -3.50 -1.02 6.46
CA SER A 33 -4.19 -0.52 5.27
C SER A 33 -3.44 -0.95 4.00
N ILE A 34 -4.17 -1.21 2.92
CA ILE A 34 -3.62 -1.62 1.63
C ILE A 34 -4.48 -1.08 0.48
N LYS A 35 -3.88 -0.42 -0.51
CA LYS A 35 -4.58 0.14 -1.67
C LYS A 35 -3.69 0.17 -2.90
N PHE A 36 -4.24 -0.21 -4.05
CA PHE A 36 -3.62 0.09 -5.34
C PHE A 36 -3.73 1.57 -5.67
N SER A 37 -2.73 2.09 -6.39
CA SER A 37 -2.83 3.36 -7.11
C SER A 37 -3.95 3.29 -8.16
N PRO A 38 -4.48 4.45 -8.63
CA PRO A 38 -5.56 4.49 -9.62
C PRO A 38 -5.31 3.68 -10.89
N ASN A 39 -4.06 3.65 -11.39
CA ASN A 39 -3.67 2.87 -12.56
C ASN A 39 -3.23 1.43 -12.23
N MET A 40 -3.34 1.02 -10.96
CA MET A 40 -2.95 -0.30 -10.45
C MET A 40 -1.47 -0.67 -10.61
N ASN A 41 -0.59 0.27 -10.91
CA ASN A 41 0.84 -0.02 -11.09
C ASN A 41 1.64 0.01 -9.78
N ILE A 42 1.08 0.54 -8.70
CA ILE A 42 1.74 0.65 -7.39
C ILE A 42 0.78 0.16 -6.30
N LEU A 43 1.26 -0.74 -5.45
CA LEU A 43 0.55 -1.20 -4.27
C LEU A 43 1.10 -0.47 -3.04
N ALA A 44 0.29 0.35 -2.38
CA ALA A 44 0.62 0.95 -1.08
C ALA A 44 0.17 0.04 0.06
N ILE A 45 1.06 -0.18 1.03
CA ILE A 45 0.85 -1.04 2.19
C ILE A 45 1.29 -0.29 3.44
N GLN A 46 0.41 -0.18 4.43
CA GLN A 46 0.74 0.34 5.75
C GLN A 46 0.81 -0.82 6.74
N ARG A 47 2.00 -1.03 7.31
CA ARG A 47 2.25 -2.03 8.37
C ARG A 47 2.57 -1.39 9.71
N THR A 48 3.08 -0.15 9.67
CA THR A 48 3.42 0.63 10.86
C THR A 48 2.51 1.86 10.94
N THR A 49 2.54 2.53 12.07
CA THR A 49 1.85 3.81 12.25
C THR A 49 2.68 4.99 11.77
N THR A 50 3.86 4.80 11.18
CA THR A 50 4.80 5.89 10.85
C THR A 50 5.28 5.88 9.40
N SER A 51 4.96 4.83 8.64
CA SER A 51 5.36 4.72 7.23
C SER A 51 4.34 3.98 6.36
N VAL A 52 4.37 4.28 5.06
CA VAL A 52 3.70 3.52 4.00
C VAL A 52 4.78 2.92 3.10
N GLU A 53 4.68 1.63 2.85
CA GLU A 53 5.49 0.87 1.90
C GLU A 53 4.81 0.84 0.53
N PHE A 54 5.60 0.74 -0.52
CA PHE A 54 5.14 0.67 -1.89
C PHE A 54 5.87 -0.43 -2.64
N ILE A 55 5.14 -1.16 -3.48
CA ILE A 55 5.66 -2.22 -4.33
C ILE A 55 5.09 -2.02 -5.73
N ASN A 56 5.90 -2.11 -6.78
CA ASN A 56 5.35 -1.98 -8.13
C ASN A 56 4.61 -3.27 -8.51
N TYR A 57 3.56 -3.11 -9.30
CA TYR A 57 2.76 -4.20 -9.83
C TYR A 57 2.69 -4.09 -11.34
N GLY A 58 3.03 -5.19 -12.02
CA GLY A 58 2.76 -5.37 -13.44
C GLY A 58 1.65 -6.40 -13.64
N PRO A 59 0.67 -6.16 -14.53
CA PRO A 59 -0.44 -7.10 -14.75
C PRO A 59 0.03 -8.50 -15.21
N THR A 60 1.19 -8.57 -15.89
CA THR A 60 1.76 -9.83 -16.37
C THR A 60 2.80 -10.41 -15.41
N THR A 61 3.60 -9.55 -14.78
CA THR A 61 4.75 -9.96 -13.94
C THR A 61 4.38 -10.14 -12.47
N GLY A 62 3.24 -9.60 -12.02
CA GLY A 62 2.88 -9.54 -10.61
C GLY A 62 3.62 -8.42 -9.88
N LEU A 63 3.77 -8.59 -8.56
CA LEU A 63 4.60 -7.71 -7.74
C LEU A 63 6.07 -7.91 -8.08
N ASP A 64 6.82 -6.82 -8.22
CA ASP A 64 8.27 -6.88 -8.32
C ASP A 64 8.94 -6.95 -6.94
N ASN A 65 10.27 -7.04 -6.92
CA ASN A 65 11.06 -7.05 -5.68
C ASN A 65 11.50 -5.62 -5.27
N VAL A 66 11.04 -4.58 -5.97
CA VAL A 66 11.47 -3.21 -5.72
C VAL A 66 10.49 -2.59 -4.73
N GLU A 67 11.00 -2.35 -3.54
CA GLU A 67 10.21 -1.77 -2.46
C GLU A 67 10.78 -0.42 -2.05
N TYR A 68 9.89 0.52 -1.82
CA TYR A 68 10.22 1.85 -1.29
C TYR A 68 9.26 2.19 -0.17
N SER A 69 9.66 3.12 0.70
CA SER A 69 8.82 3.55 1.82
C SER A 69 8.85 5.05 2.00
N GLN A 70 7.71 5.59 2.41
CA GLN A 70 7.55 6.98 2.79
C GLN A 70 7.17 7.05 4.27
N SER A 71 8.09 7.59 5.08
CA SER A 71 7.83 7.90 6.49
C SER A 71 7.14 9.26 6.62
N CYS A 72 6.39 9.45 7.71
CA CYS A 72 5.91 10.78 8.10
C CYS A 72 7.07 11.76 8.25
N ARG A 73 6.85 13.04 7.92
CA ARG A 73 7.86 14.10 8.13
C ARG A 73 8.02 14.46 9.61
N GLY A 74 6.94 14.37 10.40
CA GLY A 74 6.97 14.67 11.83
C GLY A 74 7.62 13.56 12.66
N LYS A 75 8.60 13.90 13.51
CA LYS A 75 9.34 12.94 14.35
C LYS A 75 8.46 12.08 15.29
N ASN A 76 7.24 12.53 15.58
CA ASN A 76 6.27 11.84 16.42
C ASN A 76 4.88 11.71 15.75
N ALA A 77 4.81 11.92 14.43
CA ALA A 77 3.55 11.87 13.71
C ALA A 77 3.13 10.41 13.42
N SER A 78 1.85 10.12 13.64
CA SER A 78 1.23 8.83 13.41
C SER A 78 0.21 8.89 12.27
N ILE A 79 0.38 8.01 11.28
CA ILE A 79 -0.52 7.82 10.15
C ILE A 79 -1.86 7.28 10.63
N GLN A 80 -2.92 8.06 10.39
CA GLN A 80 -4.31 7.66 10.57
C GLN A 80 -4.90 7.05 9.29
N GLY A 81 -4.33 7.41 8.13
CA GLY A 81 -4.68 6.81 6.86
C GLY A 81 -3.98 7.47 5.67
N PHE A 82 -4.24 6.96 4.48
CA PHE A 82 -3.72 7.54 3.24
C PHE A 82 -4.71 7.38 2.08
N VAL A 83 -4.57 8.24 1.08
CA VAL A 83 -5.34 8.20 -0.17
C VAL A 83 -4.45 8.55 -1.34
N TRP A 84 -4.63 7.86 -2.46
CA TRP A 84 -4.02 8.23 -3.73
C TRP A 84 -4.78 9.43 -4.31
N THR A 85 -4.08 10.52 -4.58
CA THR A 85 -4.62 11.70 -5.28
C THR A 85 -4.34 11.62 -6.79
N TYR A 86 -3.27 10.92 -7.17
CA TYR A 86 -2.96 10.55 -8.55
C TYR A 86 -2.24 9.19 -8.62
N SER A 87 -1.87 8.75 -9.83
CA SER A 87 -1.20 7.46 -10.05
C SER A 87 0.11 7.30 -9.28
N ASN A 88 0.85 8.40 -9.08
CA ASN A 88 2.13 8.43 -8.35
C ASN A 88 2.12 9.50 -7.24
N GLU A 89 0.94 9.99 -6.84
CA GLU A 89 0.82 11.02 -5.80
C GLU A 89 -0.08 10.50 -4.69
N ILE A 90 0.41 10.59 -3.46
CA ILE A 90 -0.25 10.07 -2.27
C ILE A 90 -0.34 11.14 -1.20
N LEU A 91 -1.51 11.22 -0.59
CA LEU A 91 -1.81 12.09 0.53
C LEU A 91 -1.90 11.22 1.80
N VAL A 92 -1.03 11.49 2.76
CA VAL A 92 -0.96 10.82 4.06
C VAL A 92 -1.59 11.72 5.11
N ILE A 93 -2.56 11.17 5.85
CA ILE A 93 -3.25 11.84 6.94
C ILE A 93 -2.58 11.38 8.23
N THR A 94 -2.02 12.33 8.98
CA THR A 94 -1.42 12.09 10.29
C THR A 94 -2.24 12.76 11.38
N ASP A 95 -1.95 12.43 12.63
CA ASP A 95 -2.44 13.15 13.81
C ASP A 95 -1.87 14.59 13.94
N HIS A 96 -0.89 14.97 13.11
CA HIS A 96 -0.30 16.31 13.09
C HIS A 96 -0.73 17.14 11.86
N GLY A 97 -1.44 16.55 10.89
CA GLY A 97 -1.88 17.24 9.69
C GLY A 97 -1.92 16.33 8.46
N ILE A 98 -1.70 16.92 7.29
CA ILE A 98 -1.76 16.22 6.00
C ILE A 98 -0.43 16.42 5.28
N GLU A 99 0.12 15.36 4.71
CA GLU A 99 1.39 15.35 3.99
C GLU A 99 1.18 14.82 2.56
N LEU A 100 1.59 15.59 1.55
CA LEU A 100 1.53 15.19 0.14
C LEU A 100 2.91 14.75 -0.35
N PHE A 101 2.95 13.64 -1.09
CA PHE A 101 4.16 13.06 -1.68
C PHE A 101 3.92 12.66 -3.14
N SER A 102 4.93 12.85 -3.99
CA SER A 102 4.90 12.69 -5.45
C SER A 102 6.27 12.33 -5.99
#